data_AF-A0A5C7RM81-F1
#
_entry.id   AF-A0A5C7RM81-F1
#
_cell.length_a   1.000
_cell.length_b   1.000
_cell.length_c   1.000
_cell.angle_alpha   90.00
_cell.angle_beta   90.00
_cell.angle_gamma   90.00
#
_symmetry.space_group_name_H-M   'P 1'
#
loop_
_entity.id
_entity.type
_entity.pdbx_description
1 polymer ?
#
loop_
_entity_poly.entity_id
_entity_poly.type
_entity_poly.pdbx_seq_one_letter_code
_entity_poly.pdbx_strand_id
1 'polypeptide(L)'
;MRKHTNQHVRIVLGAALALALAGCGRGITSTPGEAPNLVEWVASIKAKPAPPLDPLPVMQQFETFEYSAQVLRDPFSTAFSAGSTSAGPRPDSNRRKQVLEQFPLDSLDMVGTIGGRNDLVALVMVPEKVTYRVRPGDYMGQSDGRVTGVFEDRIELVELVPDGAGGWLERPATVALEDE
;
A
#
# COMPACT_ATOMS: atom_id res chain seq x y z
N MET A 1 113.88 -26.95 -6.18
CA MET A 1 112.70 -27.84 -5.99
C MET A 1 111.39 -27.13 -5.56
N ARG A 2 111.28 -25.78 -5.57
CA ARG A 2 110.07 -25.05 -5.10
C ARG A 2 108.99 -24.74 -6.16
N LYS A 3 109.23 -25.01 -7.45
CA LYS A 3 108.32 -24.60 -8.55
C LYS A 3 107.10 -25.53 -8.70
N HIS A 4 107.25 -26.85 -8.49
CA HIS A 4 106.13 -27.80 -8.64
C HIS A 4 105.08 -27.67 -7.52
N THR A 5 105.49 -27.47 -6.26
CA THR A 5 104.54 -27.30 -5.14
C THR A 5 103.60 -26.11 -5.33
N ASN A 6 104.10 -24.98 -5.85
CA ASN A 6 103.28 -23.78 -6.05
C ASN A 6 102.33 -23.91 -7.26
N GLN A 7 102.70 -24.75 -8.24
CA GLN A 7 101.85 -25.06 -9.39
C GLN A 7 100.69 -25.98 -9.00
N HIS A 8 100.92 -26.99 -8.15
CA HIS A 8 99.85 -27.84 -7.63
C HIS A 8 98.91 -27.07 -6.70
N VAL A 9 99.41 -26.17 -5.85
CA VAL A 9 98.57 -25.31 -4.99
C VAL A 9 97.67 -24.39 -5.82
N ARG A 10 98.18 -23.78 -6.89
CA ARG A 10 97.37 -22.93 -7.79
C ARG A 10 96.31 -23.72 -8.54
N ILE A 11 96.61 -24.94 -8.97
CA ILE A 11 95.65 -25.83 -9.64
C ILE A 11 94.55 -26.27 -8.66
N VAL A 12 94.91 -26.67 -7.43
CA VAL A 12 93.94 -27.07 -6.40
C VAL A 12 93.07 -25.89 -5.97
N LEU A 13 93.64 -24.70 -5.81
CA LEU A 13 92.90 -23.49 -5.43
C LEU A 13 91.96 -23.04 -6.56
N GLY A 14 92.39 -23.14 -7.82
CA GLY A 14 91.55 -22.88 -8.98
C GLY A 14 90.40 -23.89 -9.11
N ALA A 15 90.65 -25.18 -8.88
CA ALA A 15 89.62 -26.21 -8.89
C ALA A 15 88.61 -26.04 -7.75
N ALA A 16 89.08 -25.71 -6.54
CA ALA A 16 88.21 -25.43 -5.38
C ALA A 16 87.34 -24.19 -5.62
N LEU A 17 87.89 -23.14 -6.23
CA LEU A 17 87.13 -21.95 -6.62
C LEU A 17 86.06 -22.27 -7.68
N ALA A 18 86.40 -23.06 -8.71
CA ALA A 18 85.44 -23.48 -9.74
C ALA A 18 84.28 -24.32 -9.15
N LEU A 19 84.57 -25.21 -8.19
CA LEU A 19 83.55 -25.96 -7.45
C LEU A 19 82.68 -25.05 -6.55
N ALA A 20 83.26 -24.03 -5.93
CA ALA A 20 82.51 -23.06 -5.13
C ALA A 20 81.57 -22.19 -6.00
N LEU A 21 82.00 -21.80 -7.21
CA LEU A 21 81.13 -21.04 -8.13
C LEU A 21 80.00 -21.90 -8.72
N ALA A 22 80.19 -23.22 -8.90
CA ALA A 22 79.13 -24.11 -9.35
C ALA A 22 77.97 -24.25 -8.34
N GLY A 23 78.19 -23.96 -7.05
CA GLY A 23 77.15 -23.93 -6.01
C GLY A 23 76.28 -22.67 -6.01
N CYS A 24 76.73 -21.57 -6.65
CA CYS A 24 75.98 -20.32 -6.75
C CYS A 24 75.05 -20.25 -7.97
N GLY A 25 75.12 -21.21 -8.89
CA GLY A 25 74.21 -21.36 -10.02
C GLY A 25 72.91 -22.07 -9.65
N ARG A 26 72.21 -21.61 -8.61
CA ARG A 26 70.87 -22.14 -8.28
C ARG A 26 69.85 -21.61 -9.28
N GLY A 27 69.45 -22.46 -10.21
CA GLY A 27 68.37 -22.18 -11.15
C GLY A 27 67.00 -22.58 -10.60
N ILE A 28 65.94 -22.14 -11.27
CA ILE A 28 64.53 -22.43 -10.98
C ILE A 28 64.14 -23.93 -11.03
N THR A 29 65.08 -24.84 -11.31
CA THR A 29 64.83 -26.28 -11.55
C THR A 29 65.58 -27.24 -10.61
N SER A 30 66.42 -26.76 -9.68
CA SER A 30 67.52 -27.58 -9.13
C SER A 30 67.36 -28.22 -7.72
N THR A 31 66.17 -28.29 -7.11
CA THR A 31 65.99 -29.02 -5.83
C THR A 31 64.62 -29.67 -5.66
N PRO A 32 64.54 -30.95 -5.24
CA PRO A 32 63.33 -31.54 -4.63
C PRO A 32 63.17 -31.07 -3.18
N GLY A 33 62.03 -30.47 -2.85
CA GLY A 33 61.67 -29.88 -1.55
C GLY A 33 60.34 -29.13 -1.67
N GLU A 34 59.80 -28.53 -0.61
CA GLU A 34 58.42 -27.99 -0.57
C GLU A 34 58.10 -26.84 -1.55
N ALA A 35 59.08 -26.38 -2.35
CA ALA A 35 58.83 -25.69 -3.61
C ALA A 35 59.82 -26.14 -4.70
N PRO A 36 59.53 -27.22 -5.45
CA PRO A 36 60.39 -27.70 -6.51
C PRO A 36 59.84 -27.26 -7.87
N ASN A 37 60.73 -26.74 -8.72
CA ASN A 37 60.46 -26.44 -10.12
C ASN A 37 59.24 -25.53 -10.38
N LEU A 38 59.47 -24.21 -10.40
CA LEU A 38 58.45 -23.22 -10.76
C LEU A 38 57.77 -23.52 -12.10
N VAL A 39 58.49 -24.14 -13.04
CA VAL A 39 57.95 -24.53 -14.35
C VAL A 39 56.92 -25.65 -14.20
N GLU A 40 57.21 -26.64 -13.37
CA GLU A 40 56.30 -27.75 -13.08
C GLU A 40 55.08 -27.28 -12.29
N TRP A 41 55.28 -26.40 -11.31
CA TRP A 41 54.16 -25.78 -10.58
C TRP A 41 53.27 -24.95 -11.50
N VAL A 42 53.83 -24.07 -12.34
CA VAL A 42 53.05 -23.29 -13.31
C VAL A 42 52.33 -24.21 -14.31
N ALA A 43 52.98 -25.27 -14.78
CA ALA A 43 52.35 -26.26 -15.64
C ALA A 43 51.16 -26.94 -14.93
N SER A 44 51.31 -27.31 -13.65
CA SER A 44 50.25 -27.93 -12.85
C SER A 44 49.07 -26.99 -12.63
N ILE A 45 49.30 -25.69 -12.41
CA ILE A 45 48.24 -24.69 -12.23
C ILE A 45 47.52 -24.43 -13.55
N LYS A 46 48.25 -24.33 -14.67
CA LYS A 46 47.66 -24.16 -16.00
C LYS A 46 46.85 -25.37 -16.47
N ALA A 47 47.22 -26.57 -16.02
CA ALA A 47 46.50 -27.80 -16.33
C ALA A 47 45.21 -27.98 -15.51
N LYS A 48 44.98 -27.16 -14.47
CA LYS A 48 43.74 -27.24 -13.69
C LYS A 48 42.56 -26.77 -14.55
N PRO A 49 41.53 -27.61 -14.74
CA PRO A 49 40.34 -27.18 -15.45
C PRO A 49 39.64 -26.05 -14.68
N ALA A 50 38.99 -25.14 -15.42
CA ALA A 50 38.22 -24.06 -14.82
C ALA A 50 37.14 -24.64 -13.90
N PRO A 51 36.86 -24.00 -12.75
CA PRO A 51 35.73 -24.39 -11.91
C PRO A 51 34.44 -24.32 -12.73
N PRO A 52 33.47 -25.23 -12.49
CA PRO A 52 32.18 -25.18 -13.14
C PRO A 52 31.53 -23.81 -12.92
N LEU A 53 30.89 -23.29 -13.96
CA LEU A 53 30.11 -22.06 -13.85
C LEU A 53 28.91 -22.32 -12.93
N ASP A 54 28.56 -21.31 -12.13
CA ASP A 54 27.32 -21.35 -11.39
C ASP A 54 26.15 -21.51 -12.38
N PRO A 55 25.20 -22.41 -12.08
CA PRO A 55 24.07 -22.63 -12.96
C PRO A 55 23.26 -21.34 -13.10
N LEU A 56 22.77 -21.09 -14.31
CA LEU A 56 21.87 -19.97 -14.55
C LEU A 56 20.66 -20.08 -13.61
N PRO A 57 20.24 -18.97 -12.98
CA PRO A 57 19.05 -18.99 -12.15
C PRO A 57 17.86 -19.44 -13.00
N VAL A 58 17.07 -20.37 -12.47
CA VAL A 58 15.85 -20.82 -13.13
C VAL A 58 14.86 -19.64 -13.19
N MET A 59 14.33 -19.37 -14.38
CA MET A 59 13.22 -18.42 -14.51
C MET A 59 12.03 -18.99 -13.74
N GLN A 60 11.57 -18.28 -12.70
CA GLN A 60 10.34 -18.67 -12.02
C GLN A 60 9.18 -18.45 -12.98
N GLN A 61 8.36 -19.48 -13.16
CA GLN A 61 7.14 -19.36 -13.93
C GLN A 61 6.15 -18.54 -13.10
N PHE A 62 5.60 -17.48 -13.69
CA PHE A 62 4.52 -16.73 -13.07
C PHE A 62 3.28 -17.62 -13.08
N GLU A 63 2.78 -18.00 -11.90
CA GLU A 63 1.50 -18.68 -11.80
C GLU A 63 0.43 -17.74 -12.35
N THR A 64 -0.29 -18.20 -13.38
CA THR A 64 -1.40 -17.43 -13.93
C THR A 64 -2.60 -17.67 -13.02
N PHE A 65 -2.98 -16.67 -12.25
CA PHE A 65 -4.18 -16.75 -11.44
C PHE A 65 -5.41 -16.61 -12.34
N GLU A 66 -6.18 -17.68 -12.46
CA GLU A 66 -7.46 -17.64 -13.16
C GLU A 66 -8.51 -17.00 -12.25
N TYR A 67 -9.04 -15.85 -12.67
CA TYR A 67 -10.06 -15.13 -11.90
C TYR A 67 -11.43 -15.80 -12.11
N SER A 68 -11.77 -16.73 -11.22
CA SER A 68 -13.03 -17.50 -11.24
C SER A 68 -14.17 -16.81 -10.46
N ALA A 69 -14.32 -15.49 -10.57
CA ALA A 69 -15.37 -14.75 -9.86
C ALA A 69 -16.69 -14.65 -10.64
N GLN A 70 -16.79 -15.24 -11.84
CA GLN A 70 -18.02 -15.17 -12.65
C GLN A 70 -19.20 -15.90 -12.00
N VAL A 71 -18.94 -16.83 -11.08
CA VAL A 71 -19.97 -17.57 -10.32
C VAL A 71 -20.26 -16.90 -8.97
N LEU A 72 -19.42 -15.96 -8.55
CA LEU A 72 -19.67 -15.21 -7.32
C LEU A 72 -20.77 -14.18 -7.57
N ARG A 73 -21.58 -13.94 -6.53
CA ARG A 73 -22.57 -12.88 -6.55
C ARG A 73 -21.87 -11.55 -6.83
N ASP A 74 -22.44 -10.76 -7.72
CA ASP A 74 -21.94 -9.43 -8.05
C ASP A 74 -21.84 -8.56 -6.77
N PRO A 75 -20.64 -8.07 -6.42
CA PRO A 75 -20.41 -7.27 -5.22
C PRO A 75 -21.12 -5.91 -5.24
N PHE A 76 -21.64 -5.48 -6.39
CA PHE A 76 -22.46 -4.27 -6.56
C PHE A 76 -23.94 -4.59 -6.80
N SER A 77 -24.30 -5.88 -6.84
CA SER A 77 -25.72 -6.25 -6.86
C SER A 77 -26.36 -5.85 -5.54
N THR A 78 -27.53 -5.24 -5.65
CA THR A 78 -28.25 -4.80 -4.48
C THR A 78 -28.62 -6.00 -3.60
N ALA A 79 -28.39 -5.89 -2.28
CA ALA A 79 -28.63 -6.95 -1.31
C ALA A 79 -30.12 -7.27 -1.06
N PHE A 80 -31.03 -6.74 -1.88
CA PHE A 80 -32.45 -6.72 -1.56
C PHE A 80 -33.12 -8.06 -1.86
N SER A 81 -33.35 -8.84 -0.80
CA SER A 81 -34.60 -9.60 -0.71
C SER A 81 -35.65 -8.67 -0.11
N ALA A 82 -36.52 -8.13 -0.96
CA ALA A 82 -37.77 -7.50 -0.55
C ALA A 82 -38.57 -8.55 0.25
N GLY A 83 -38.45 -8.55 1.57
CA GLY A 83 -39.07 -9.58 2.41
C GLY A 83 -38.49 -9.73 3.81
N SER A 84 -37.31 -9.19 4.09
CA SER A 84 -36.84 -9.07 5.47
C SER A 84 -37.58 -7.92 6.15
N THR A 85 -38.58 -8.27 6.95
CA THR A 85 -39.20 -7.41 7.98
C THR A 85 -38.11 -6.97 8.97
N SER A 86 -37.22 -6.06 8.56
CA SER A 86 -36.27 -5.47 9.48
C SER A 86 -37.07 -4.64 10.48
N ALA A 87 -36.92 -4.94 11.76
CA ALA A 87 -37.57 -4.24 12.86
C ALA A 87 -36.95 -2.85 13.11
N GLY A 88 -36.38 -2.23 12.08
CA GLY A 88 -35.71 -0.93 12.15
C GLY A 88 -36.57 0.20 11.57
N PRO A 89 -36.19 1.45 11.82
CA PRO A 89 -36.87 2.61 11.24
C PRO A 89 -36.88 2.49 9.71
N ARG A 90 -37.96 2.96 9.07
CA ARG A 90 -38.10 2.96 7.61
C ARG A 90 -38.88 4.18 7.15
N PRO A 91 -38.53 4.74 5.97
CA PRO A 91 -39.37 5.73 5.29
C PRO A 91 -40.79 5.19 5.07
N ASP A 92 -41.80 6.01 5.35
CA ASP A 92 -43.19 5.66 5.09
C ASP A 92 -43.53 5.93 3.62
N SER A 93 -43.50 4.87 2.80
CA SER A 93 -43.83 4.97 1.37
C SER A 93 -45.29 5.27 1.07
N ASN A 94 -46.20 5.13 2.05
CA ASN A 94 -47.65 5.33 1.84
C ASN A 94 -48.07 6.78 2.12
N ARG A 95 -47.21 7.58 2.73
CA ARG A 95 -47.43 8.99 3.01
C ARG A 95 -47.31 9.83 1.72
N ARG A 96 -48.10 10.91 1.62
CA ARG A 96 -47.88 11.94 0.61
C ARG A 96 -46.64 12.76 0.94
N LYS A 97 -45.67 12.80 0.02
CA LYS A 97 -44.48 13.64 0.14
C LYS A 97 -44.85 15.13 0.18
N GLN A 98 -44.14 15.88 1.00
CA GLN A 98 -44.17 17.33 1.05
C GLN A 98 -43.20 17.94 0.03
N VAL A 99 -43.40 19.22 -0.29
CA VAL A 99 -42.61 19.94 -1.31
C VAL A 99 -41.13 20.01 -0.91
N LEU A 100 -40.85 20.27 0.37
CA LEU A 100 -39.48 20.39 0.88
C LEU A 100 -38.67 19.07 0.84
N GLU A 101 -39.34 17.92 0.64
CA GLU A 101 -38.68 16.62 0.48
C GLU A 101 -38.03 16.45 -0.92
N GLN A 102 -38.27 17.37 -1.85
CA GLN A 102 -37.66 17.36 -3.19
C GLN A 102 -36.23 17.91 -3.19
N PHE A 103 -35.88 18.71 -2.19
CA PHE A 103 -34.60 19.41 -2.09
C PHE A 103 -33.67 18.69 -1.11
N PRO A 104 -32.36 18.66 -1.38
CA PRO A 104 -31.40 18.14 -0.40
C PRO A 104 -31.32 19.10 0.79
N LEU A 105 -31.11 18.56 1.99
CA LEU A 105 -31.22 19.32 3.25
C LEU A 105 -30.24 20.49 3.35
N ASP A 106 -29.05 20.33 2.76
CA ASP A 106 -27.98 21.33 2.70
C ASP A 106 -28.30 22.53 1.79
N SER A 107 -29.34 22.42 0.96
CA SER A 107 -29.82 23.49 0.09
C SER A 107 -30.99 24.27 0.68
N LEU A 108 -31.45 23.88 1.87
CA LEU A 108 -32.57 24.48 2.58
C LEU A 108 -32.04 25.42 3.66
N ASP A 109 -32.43 26.68 3.58
CA ASP A 109 -31.99 27.71 4.52
C ASP A 109 -33.14 28.08 5.46
N MET A 110 -32.92 28.04 6.77
CA MET A 110 -33.89 28.63 7.71
C MET A 110 -33.70 30.14 7.69
N VAL A 111 -34.75 30.88 7.36
CA VAL A 111 -34.71 32.34 7.21
C VAL A 111 -35.47 33.08 8.31
N GLY A 112 -36.08 32.34 9.24
CA GLY A 112 -36.71 32.93 10.41
C GLY A 112 -37.78 32.05 11.03
N THR A 113 -38.50 32.64 11.99
CA THR A 113 -39.67 32.03 12.62
C THR A 113 -40.82 33.02 12.70
N ILE A 114 -42.04 32.48 12.75
CA ILE A 114 -43.26 33.25 13.02
C ILE A 114 -44.08 32.52 14.10
N GLY A 115 -44.81 33.28 14.91
CA GLY A 115 -45.66 32.73 15.97
C GLY A 115 -45.15 33.06 17.36
N GLY A 116 -45.80 32.47 18.37
CA GLY A 116 -45.43 32.61 19.78
C GLY A 116 -44.79 31.34 20.32
N ARG A 117 -44.34 31.39 21.59
CA ARG A 117 -43.62 30.30 22.28
C ARG A 117 -44.21 28.89 22.14
N ASN A 118 -45.53 28.76 22.00
CA ASN A 118 -46.22 27.47 21.96
C ASN A 118 -46.62 27.00 20.55
N ASP A 119 -46.44 27.84 19.53
CA ASP A 119 -46.91 27.61 18.15
C ASP A 119 -45.90 28.18 17.14
N LEU A 120 -44.62 27.99 17.42
CA LEU A 120 -43.53 28.50 16.61
C LEU A 120 -43.47 27.74 15.27
N VAL A 121 -43.45 28.48 14.18
CA VAL A 121 -43.37 27.97 12.81
C VAL A 121 -42.08 28.48 12.20
N ALA A 122 -41.27 27.60 11.63
CA ALA A 122 -40.08 27.98 10.91
C ALA A 122 -40.41 28.40 9.48
N LEU A 123 -39.63 29.33 8.96
CA LEU A 123 -39.61 29.74 7.57
C LEU A 123 -38.36 29.15 6.92
N VAL A 124 -38.55 28.29 5.92
CA VAL A 124 -37.46 27.62 5.20
C VAL A 124 -37.49 28.06 3.75
N MET A 125 -36.38 28.61 3.27
CA MET A 125 -36.18 29.02 1.89
C MET A 125 -35.51 27.88 1.10
N VAL A 126 -36.06 27.59 -0.09
CA VAL A 126 -35.44 26.66 -1.05
C VAL A 126 -34.51 27.43 -2.00
N PRO A 127 -33.64 26.75 -2.78
CA PRO A 127 -32.70 27.41 -3.70
C PRO A 127 -33.36 28.34 -4.73
N GLU A 128 -34.62 28.07 -5.08
CA GLU A 128 -35.44 28.88 -5.97
C GLU A 128 -35.95 30.18 -5.32
N LYS A 129 -35.53 30.49 -4.09
CA LYS A 129 -35.91 31.67 -3.30
C LYS A 129 -37.40 31.72 -2.96
N VAL A 130 -38.02 30.55 -2.83
CA VAL A 130 -39.40 30.38 -2.33
C VAL A 130 -39.35 29.94 -0.87
N THR A 131 -40.17 30.55 -0.02
CA THR A 131 -40.22 30.24 1.41
C THR A 131 -41.44 29.38 1.76
N TYR A 132 -41.22 28.32 2.51
CA TYR A 132 -42.24 27.43 3.05
C TYR A 132 -42.29 27.50 4.57
N ARG A 133 -43.47 27.22 5.11
CA ARG A 133 -43.69 27.11 6.56
C ARG A 133 -43.48 25.68 7.01
N VAL A 134 -42.77 25.50 8.12
CA VAL A 134 -42.43 24.19 8.67
C VAL A 134 -42.81 24.13 10.15
N ARG A 135 -43.45 23.04 10.57
CA ARG A 135 -43.85 22.75 11.94
C ARG A 135 -43.23 21.43 12.43
N PRO A 136 -43.16 21.21 13.76
CA PRO A 136 -42.86 19.88 14.29
C PRO A 136 -43.79 18.81 13.69
N GLY A 137 -43.21 17.74 13.17
CA GLY A 137 -43.91 16.66 12.46
C GLY A 137 -43.95 16.79 10.94
N ASP A 138 -43.59 17.94 10.37
CA ASP A 138 -43.39 18.08 8.92
C ASP A 138 -42.11 17.38 8.46
N TYR A 139 -41.97 17.23 7.14
CA TYR A 139 -40.85 16.54 6.52
C TYR A 139 -40.17 17.45 5.51
N MET A 140 -38.84 17.43 5.54
CA MET A 140 -38.00 18.19 4.63
C MET A 140 -36.68 17.46 4.37
N GLY A 141 -36.04 17.78 3.25
CA GLY A 141 -34.85 17.05 2.83
C GLY A 141 -35.19 15.74 2.11
N GLN A 142 -34.32 15.33 1.19
CA GLN A 142 -34.47 14.09 0.41
C GLN A 142 -34.38 12.80 1.24
N SER A 143 -33.79 12.86 2.44
CA SER A 143 -33.56 11.72 3.33
C SER A 143 -34.72 11.49 4.32
N ASP A 144 -35.97 11.76 3.93
CA ASP A 144 -37.15 11.62 4.79
C ASP A 144 -37.00 12.33 6.16
N GLY A 145 -36.43 13.54 6.15
CA GLY A 145 -36.11 14.30 7.36
C GLY A 145 -37.34 14.77 8.12
N ARG A 146 -37.68 14.10 9.22
CA ARG A 146 -38.83 14.45 10.07
C ARG A 146 -38.44 15.51 11.10
N VAL A 147 -39.13 16.65 11.08
CA VAL A 147 -38.91 17.74 12.02
C VAL A 147 -39.37 17.34 13.41
N THR A 148 -38.45 17.41 14.37
CA THR A 148 -38.68 17.08 15.78
C THR A 148 -38.95 18.31 16.63
N GLY A 149 -38.36 19.45 16.27
CA GLY A 149 -38.51 20.72 17.00
C GLY A 149 -38.20 21.92 16.13
N VAL A 150 -38.81 23.05 16.47
CA VAL A 150 -38.56 24.35 15.87
C VAL A 150 -38.22 25.33 16.99
N PHE A 151 -37.11 26.04 16.85
CA PHE A 151 -36.60 27.03 17.79
C PHE A 151 -36.38 28.37 17.07
N GLU A 152 -36.11 29.43 17.81
CA GLU A 152 -35.92 30.78 17.24
C GLU A 152 -34.69 30.85 16.32
N ASP A 153 -33.66 30.05 16.62
CA ASP A 153 -32.34 30.05 15.98
C ASP A 153 -32.07 28.81 15.11
N ARG A 154 -32.91 27.76 15.18
CA ARG A 154 -32.69 26.51 14.45
C ARG A 154 -33.95 25.64 14.31
N ILE A 155 -33.87 24.69 13.38
CA ILE A 155 -34.81 23.57 13.23
C ILE A 155 -34.06 22.28 13.54
N GLU A 156 -34.64 21.42 14.39
CA GLU A 156 -34.10 20.10 14.72
C GLU A 156 -34.92 19.00 14.04
N LEU A 157 -34.27 18.08 13.35
CA LEU A 157 -34.92 16.98 12.63
C LEU A 157 -34.13 15.67 12.72
N VAL A 158 -34.75 14.58 12.29
CA VAL A 158 -34.12 13.27 12.15
C VAL A 158 -34.31 12.78 10.72
N GLU A 159 -33.20 12.55 10.01
CA GLU A 159 -33.17 11.94 8.69
C GLU A 159 -33.10 10.41 8.77
N LEU A 160 -33.61 9.75 7.75
CA LEU A 160 -33.46 8.31 7.54
C LEU A 160 -32.48 8.08 6.38
N VAL A 161 -31.34 7.49 6.68
CA VAL A 161 -30.26 7.22 5.71
C VAL A 161 -30.06 5.70 5.60
N PRO A 162 -29.86 5.14 4.39
CA PRO A 162 -29.56 3.72 4.24
C PRO A 162 -28.25 3.34 4.95
N ASP A 163 -28.26 2.23 5.68
CA ASP A 163 -27.10 1.75 6.46
C ASP A 163 -26.07 0.94 5.64
N GLY A 164 -26.34 0.72 4.35
CA GLY A 164 -25.52 -0.08 3.44
C GLY A 164 -25.72 -1.60 3.54
N ALA A 165 -26.40 -2.10 4.57
CA ALA A 165 -26.76 -3.51 4.78
C ALA A 165 -28.23 -3.82 4.44
N GLY A 166 -28.98 -2.83 3.95
CA GLY A 166 -30.39 -2.94 3.58
C GLY A 166 -31.37 -2.49 4.67
N GLY A 167 -30.86 -1.91 5.76
CA GLY A 167 -31.63 -1.19 6.78
C GLY A 167 -31.51 0.33 6.63
N TRP A 168 -32.06 1.04 7.61
CA TRP A 168 -31.99 2.49 7.72
C TRP A 168 -31.48 2.88 9.10
N LEU A 169 -30.78 4.00 9.15
CA LEU A 169 -30.28 4.62 10.35
C LEU A 169 -30.91 6.00 10.51
N GLU A 170 -31.33 6.32 11.75
CA GLU A 170 -31.73 7.66 12.13
C GLU A 170 -30.48 8.54 12.31
N ARG A 171 -30.42 9.65 11.57
CA ARG A 171 -29.36 10.65 11.66
C ARG A 171 -29.96 11.97 12.14
N PRO A 172 -29.64 12.44 13.36
CA PRO A 172 -30.06 13.76 13.81
C PRO A 172 -29.38 14.83 12.95
N ALA A 173 -30.15 15.83 12.54
CA ALA A 173 -29.67 16.96 11.76
C ALA A 173 -30.31 18.26 12.24
N THR A 174 -29.65 19.37 11.94
CA THR A 174 -30.09 20.71 12.34
C THR A 174 -29.91 21.67 11.19
N VAL A 175 -30.90 22.52 10.95
CA VAL A 175 -30.80 23.66 10.04
C VAL A 175 -30.80 24.92 10.89
N ALA A 176 -29.68 25.62 10.92
CA ALA A 176 -29.53 26.87 11.67
C ALA A 176 -30.17 28.04 10.90
N LEU A 177 -30.61 29.06 11.63
CA LEU A 177 -30.98 30.34 11.06
C LEU A 177 -29.79 30.93 10.29
N GLU A 178 -30.02 31.36 9.05
CA GLU A 178 -28.99 32.02 8.24
C GLU A 178 -28.60 33.35 8.90
N ASP A 179 -27.34 33.50 9.30
CA ASP A 179 -26.77 34.75 9.79
C ASP A 179 -26.39 35.63 8.60
N GLU A 180 -26.89 36.88 8.58
CA GLU A 180 -26.69 37.87 7.52
C GLU A 180 -25.27 38.46 7.45
#